data_AF-A0A6G0VLJ1-F1
#
_entry.id   AF-A0A6G0VLJ1-F1
#
_cell.length_a   1.000
_cell.length_b   1.000
_cell.length_c   1.000
_cell.angle_alpha   90.00
_cell.angle_beta   90.00
_cell.angle_gamma   90.00
#
_symmetry.space_group_name_H-M   'P 1'
#
loop_
_entity.id
_entity.type
_entity.pdbx_description
1 polymer ?
#
loop_
_entity_poly.entity_id
_entity_poly.type
_entity_poly.pdbx_seq_one_letter_code
_entity_poly.pdbx_strand_id
1 'polypeptide(L)'
;MLNATVHHPESPNALINFLNVFGENIAMLKSLNIPDLGSFLMFAISVRCLPSTSRRLFEQNNRLDFPVVDSLLHFIKDRVEVLENADPSTASTVKPSVEDRANTFKANGSKVVTSSSKPFRSSPVALVANASSHRSRQM
;
A
#
# COMPACT_ATOMS: atom_id res chain seq x y z
N MET A 1 -23.95 -11.25 -11.09
CA MET A 1 -23.43 -9.91 -10.71
C MET A 1 -24.62 -9.04 -10.34
N LEU A 2 -24.62 -8.40 -9.16
CA LEU A 2 -25.70 -7.50 -8.71
C LEU A 2 -25.73 -6.24 -9.60
N ASN A 3 -26.33 -6.37 -10.77
CA ASN A 3 -26.61 -5.29 -11.69
C ASN A 3 -28.12 -5.14 -11.73
N ALA A 4 -28.65 -3.99 -11.29
CA ALA A 4 -30.07 -3.69 -11.41
C ALA A 4 -30.34 -3.19 -12.82
N THR A 5 -31.21 -3.88 -13.55
CA THR A 5 -31.60 -3.51 -14.92
C THR A 5 -32.44 -2.23 -14.93
N VAL A 6 -32.24 -1.45 -15.99
CA VAL A 6 -32.87 -0.17 -16.31
C VAL A 6 -34.41 -0.23 -16.26
N HIS A 7 -35.02 0.86 -15.79
CA HIS A 7 -36.47 1.07 -15.69
C HIS A 7 -37.22 0.69 -16.98
N HIS A 8 -38.03 -0.37 -16.91
CA HIS A 8 -39.07 -0.65 -17.89
C HIS A 8 -40.38 0.05 -17.49
N PRO A 9 -41.24 0.41 -18.47
CA PRO A 9 -42.62 0.76 -18.15
C PRO A 9 -43.28 -0.40 -17.40
N GLU A 10 -44.10 -0.06 -16.41
CA GLU A 10 -44.79 -1.05 -15.58
C GLU A 10 -45.64 -1.98 -16.45
N SER A 11 -45.40 -3.29 -16.34
CA SER A 11 -46.17 -4.32 -17.04
C SER A 11 -46.10 -5.65 -16.27
N PRO A 12 -47.13 -6.51 -16.41
CA PRO A 12 -47.13 -7.83 -15.76
C PRO A 12 -45.88 -8.66 -16.10
N ASN A 13 -45.46 -8.67 -17.37
CA ASN A 13 -44.27 -9.40 -17.79
C ASN A 13 -42.99 -8.87 -17.14
N ALA A 14 -42.85 -7.55 -16.99
CA ALA A 14 -41.69 -6.97 -16.32
C ALA A 14 -41.61 -7.39 -14.84
N LEU A 15 -42.75 -7.41 -14.15
CA LEU A 15 -42.81 -7.85 -12.74
C LEU A 15 -42.58 -9.34 -12.58
N ILE A 16 -43.10 -10.18 -13.47
CA ILE A 16 -42.84 -11.64 -13.47
C ILE A 16 -41.34 -11.90 -13.69
N ASN A 17 -40.71 -11.21 -14.64
CA ASN A 17 -39.28 -11.33 -14.88
C ASN A 17 -38.46 -10.89 -13.65
N PHE A 18 -38.86 -9.80 -13.00
CA PHE A 18 -38.24 -9.36 -11.74
C PHE A 18 -38.33 -10.46 -10.67
N LEU A 19 -39.52 -11.04 -10.45
CA LEU A 19 -39.73 -12.10 -9.45
C LEU A 19 -38.87 -13.33 -9.74
N ASN A 20 -38.79 -13.75 -11.01
CA ASN A 20 -37.96 -14.88 -11.40
C ASN A 20 -36.48 -14.62 -11.13
N VAL A 21 -35.96 -13.48 -11.61
CA VAL A 21 -34.54 -13.13 -11.45
C VAL A 21 -34.17 -12.97 -9.97
N PHE A 22 -34.95 -12.22 -9.19
CA PHE A 22 -34.64 -12.03 -7.77
C PHE A 22 -34.87 -13.30 -6.95
N GLY A 23 -35.91 -14.07 -7.26
CA GLY A 23 -36.17 -15.37 -6.63
C GLY A 23 -35.01 -16.35 -6.82
N GLU A 24 -34.52 -16.49 -8.06
CA GLU A 24 -33.35 -17.31 -8.40
C GLU A 24 -32.09 -16.82 -7.68
N ASN A 25 -31.82 -15.51 -7.71
CA ASN A 25 -30.66 -14.93 -7.03
C ASN A 25 -30.71 -15.14 -5.51
N ILE A 26 -31.88 -14.98 -4.89
CA ILE A 26 -32.07 -15.23 -3.45
C ILE A 26 -31.87 -16.71 -3.13
N ALA A 27 -32.43 -17.61 -3.94
CA ALA A 27 -32.27 -19.06 -3.75
C ALA A 27 -30.79 -19.47 -3.87
N MET A 28 -30.07 -18.92 -4.85
CA MET A 28 -28.63 -19.11 -5.01
C MET A 28 -27.83 -18.57 -3.82
N LEU A 29 -28.11 -17.35 -3.35
CA LEU A 29 -27.41 -16.80 -2.16
C LEU A 29 -27.66 -17.64 -0.90
N LYS A 30 -28.87 -18.18 -0.75
CA LYS A 30 -29.20 -19.09 0.35
C LYS A 30 -28.47 -20.43 0.25
N SER A 31 -28.33 -21.00 -0.95
CA SER A 31 -27.67 -22.30 -1.12
C SER A 31 -26.16 -22.26 -0.84
N LEU A 32 -25.53 -21.09 -0.98
CA LEU A 32 -24.12 -20.88 -0.63
C LEU A 32 -23.85 -20.97 0.88
N ASN A 33 -24.88 -20.89 1.74
CA ASN A 33 -24.75 -20.95 3.20
C ASN A 33 -23.67 -20.00 3.76
N ILE A 34 -23.68 -18.76 3.28
CA ILE A 34 -22.73 -17.73 3.70
C ILE A 34 -22.96 -17.40 5.19
N PRO A 35 -21.94 -17.54 6.07
CA PRO A 35 -22.11 -17.34 7.51
C PRO A 35 -22.58 -15.91 7.88
N ASP A 36 -22.03 -14.91 7.19
CA ASP A 36 -22.43 -13.50 7.31
C ASP A 36 -22.67 -12.91 5.92
N LEU A 37 -23.92 -13.03 5.47
CA LEU A 37 -24.35 -12.50 4.18
C LEU A 37 -24.22 -10.97 4.11
N GLY A 38 -24.45 -10.26 5.21
CA GLY A 38 -24.40 -8.79 5.24
C GLY A 38 -22.99 -8.29 4.98
N SER A 39 -22.02 -8.84 5.71
CA SER A 39 -20.61 -8.52 5.54
C SER A 39 -20.08 -8.93 4.16
N PHE A 40 -20.49 -10.10 3.64
CA PHE A 40 -20.15 -10.52 2.27
C PHE A 40 -20.70 -9.59 1.19
N LEU A 41 -21.97 -9.16 1.30
CA LEU A 41 -22.56 -8.21 0.36
C LEU A 41 -21.85 -6.85 0.40
N MET A 42 -21.55 -6.35 1.60
CA MET A 42 -20.78 -5.11 1.77
C MET A 42 -19.37 -5.24 1.18
N PHE A 43 -18.71 -6.37 1.38
CA PHE A 43 -17.44 -6.69 0.72
C PHE A 43 -17.57 -6.65 -0.81
N ALA A 44 -18.56 -7.36 -1.39
CA ALA A 44 -18.75 -7.47 -2.83
C ALA A 44 -19.05 -6.12 -3.50
N ILE A 45 -19.65 -5.17 -2.79
CA ILE A 45 -19.83 -3.80 -3.25
C ILE A 45 -18.52 -3.02 -3.12
N SER A 46 -17.91 -3.03 -1.93
CA SER A 46 -16.76 -2.20 -1.59
C SER A 46 -15.52 -2.54 -2.41
N VAL A 47 -15.26 -3.83 -2.66
CA VAL A 47 -14.10 -4.28 -3.44
C VAL A 47 -14.13 -3.71 -4.88
N ARG A 48 -15.32 -3.50 -5.45
CA ARG A 48 -15.50 -2.91 -6.78
C ARG A 48 -15.17 -1.42 -6.83
N CYS A 49 -15.20 -0.73 -5.69
CA CYS A 49 -14.83 0.67 -5.57
C CYS A 49 -13.30 0.87 -5.42
N LEU A 50 -12.54 -0.21 -5.16
CA LEU A 50 -11.09 -0.10 -4.99
C LEU A 50 -10.35 0.09 -6.32
N PRO A 51 -9.24 0.84 -6.33
CA PRO A 51 -8.28 0.84 -7.42
C PRO A 51 -7.83 -0.58 -7.75
N SER A 52 -7.59 -0.84 -9.04
CA SER A 52 -7.25 -2.18 -9.56
C SER A 52 -6.03 -2.79 -8.86
N THR A 53 -4.99 -2.00 -8.58
CA THR A 53 -3.79 -2.45 -7.86
C THR A 53 -4.12 -2.89 -6.43
N SER A 54 -4.85 -2.08 -5.67
CA SER A 54 -5.22 -2.43 -4.29
C SER A 54 -6.15 -3.64 -4.23
N ARG A 55 -7.08 -3.75 -5.19
CA ARG A 55 -7.94 -4.94 -5.32
C ARG A 55 -7.13 -6.22 -5.54
N ARG A 56 -6.19 -6.21 -6.49
CA ARG A 56 -5.32 -7.37 -6.77
C ARG A 56 -4.48 -7.78 -5.57
N LEU A 57 -3.91 -6.81 -4.86
CA LEU A 57 -3.13 -7.08 -3.65
C LEU A 57 -3.99 -7.72 -2.55
N PHE A 58 -5.22 -7.25 -2.36
CA PHE A 58 -6.14 -7.90 -1.42
C PHE A 58 -6.44 -9.34 -1.83
N GLU A 59 -6.79 -9.57 -3.11
CA GLU A 59 -7.12 -10.90 -3.64
C GLU A 59 -5.97 -11.91 -3.53
N GLN A 60 -4.72 -11.45 -3.66
CA GLN A 60 -3.52 -12.30 -3.49
C GLN A 60 -3.34 -12.79 -2.05
N ASN A 61 -3.77 -11.99 -1.08
CA ASN A 61 -3.57 -12.26 0.34
C ASN A 61 -4.79 -12.90 1.00
N ASN A 62 -5.97 -12.74 0.41
CA ASN A 62 -7.21 -13.30 0.93
C ASN A 62 -7.30 -14.81 0.67
N ARG A 63 -7.51 -15.57 1.74
CA ARG A 63 -7.70 -17.04 1.70
C ARG A 63 -9.08 -17.49 2.18
N LEU A 64 -9.97 -16.54 2.46
CA LEU A 64 -11.32 -16.83 2.93
C LEU A 64 -12.22 -17.18 1.74
N ASP A 65 -12.99 -18.26 1.88
CA ASP A 65 -14.01 -18.63 0.91
C ASP A 65 -15.09 -17.54 0.79
N PHE A 66 -15.45 -16.93 1.93
CA PHE A 66 -16.37 -15.80 2.02
C PHE A 66 -15.68 -14.63 2.72
N PRO A 67 -15.06 -13.71 1.97
CA PRO A 67 -14.45 -12.52 2.55
C PRO A 67 -15.47 -11.63 3.25
N VAL A 68 -15.04 -11.05 4.37
CA VAL A 68 -15.81 -10.13 5.21
C VAL A 68 -15.32 -8.70 5.05
N VAL A 69 -16.23 -7.73 5.21
CA VAL A 69 -15.92 -6.31 5.00
C VAL A 69 -14.81 -5.81 5.93
N ASP A 70 -14.75 -6.28 7.17
CA ASP A 70 -13.74 -5.84 8.14
C ASP A 70 -12.31 -6.16 7.70
N SER A 71 -12.11 -7.33 7.09
CA SER A 71 -10.81 -7.73 6.53
C SER A 71 -10.36 -6.80 5.40
N LEU A 72 -11.31 -6.34 4.58
CA LEU A 72 -11.06 -5.39 3.51
C LEU A 72 -10.72 -4.00 4.09
N LEU A 73 -11.46 -3.55 5.10
CA LEU A 73 -11.22 -2.27 5.75
C LEU A 73 -9.86 -2.23 6.46
N HIS A 74 -9.46 -3.33 7.11
CA HIS A 74 -8.12 -3.46 7.69
C HIS A 74 -7.05 -3.35 6.60
N PHE A 75 -7.17 -4.13 5.53
CA PHE A 75 -6.24 -4.07 4.40
C PHE A 75 -6.12 -2.67 3.81
N ILE A 76 -7.24 -1.94 3.66
CA ILE A 76 -7.21 -0.58 3.12
C ILE A 76 -6.44 0.36 4.04
N LYS A 77 -6.61 0.26 5.37
CA LYS A 77 -5.84 1.05 6.34
C LYS A 77 -4.34 0.79 6.19
N ASP A 78 -3.93 -0.49 6.18
CA ASP A 78 -2.53 -0.87 5.98
C ASP A 78 -1.99 -0.31 4.65
N ARG A 79 -2.82 -0.36 3.60
CA ARG A 79 -2.43 0.12 2.27
C ARG A 79 -2.23 1.64 2.25
N VAL A 80 -3.03 2.41 2.99
CA VAL A 80 -2.86 3.86 3.15
C VAL A 80 -1.51 4.14 3.81
N GLU A 81 -1.21 3.49 4.94
CA GLU A 81 0.07 3.66 5.65
C GLU A 81 1.28 3.34 4.76
N VAL A 82 1.20 2.25 3.98
CA VAL A 82 2.27 1.89 3.04
C VAL A 82 2.49 2.96 1.98
N LEU A 83 1.42 3.56 1.46
CA LEU A 83 1.51 4.59 0.43
C LEU A 83 2.06 5.92 0.98
N GLU A 84 1.64 6.30 2.20
CA GLU A 84 2.15 7.50 2.88
C GLU A 84 3.65 7.40 3.20
N ASN A 85 4.11 6.21 3.62
CA ASN A 85 5.51 5.94 3.91
C ASN A 85 6.38 5.80 2.66
N ALA A 86 5.78 5.38 1.53
CA ALA A 86 6.48 5.24 0.26
C ALA A 86 6.61 6.58 -0.49
N ASP A 87 5.88 7.61 -0.08
CA ASP A 87 5.94 8.93 -0.70
C ASP A 87 7.23 9.66 -0.28
N PRO A 88 8.19 9.88 -1.20
CA PRO A 88 9.43 10.58 -0.86
C PRO A 88 9.20 12.05 -0.48
N SER A 89 8.00 12.61 -0.70
CA SER A 89 7.65 13.98 -0.32
C SER A 89 7.29 14.14 1.17
N THR A 90 6.93 13.05 1.86
CA THR A 90 6.67 13.05 3.32
C THR A 90 7.93 12.79 4.14
N ALA A 91 9.05 12.43 3.50
CA ALA A 91 10.37 12.34 4.11
C ALA A 91 10.89 13.74 4.45
N SER A 92 10.32 14.34 5.50
CA SER A 92 10.84 15.56 6.09
C SER A 92 12.30 15.32 6.46
N THR A 93 13.17 16.06 5.80
CA THR A 93 14.62 16.04 6.01
C THR A 93 14.88 16.37 7.48
N VAL A 94 15.13 15.37 8.30
CA VAL A 94 15.80 15.57 9.59
C VAL A 94 17.23 15.98 9.25
N LYS A 95 17.44 17.28 9.02
CA LYS A 95 18.79 17.85 9.03
C LYS A 95 19.34 17.63 10.44
N PRO A 96 20.50 16.96 10.62
CA PRO A 96 21.19 17.04 11.90
C PRO A 96 21.61 18.49 12.09
N SER A 97 20.95 19.19 13.02
CA SER A 97 21.37 20.51 13.48
C SER A 97 22.67 20.36 14.24
N VAL A 98 23.80 20.52 13.56
CA VAL A 98 25.06 20.84 14.23
C VAL A 98 25.00 22.33 14.59
N GLU A 99 24.68 22.63 15.85
CA GLU A 99 24.89 23.95 16.43
C GLU A 99 26.40 24.22 16.52
N ASP A 100 26.98 24.86 15.51
CA ASP A 100 28.28 25.54 15.65
C ASP A 100 28.03 26.94 16.23
N ARG A 101 28.13 27.05 17.56
CA ARG A 101 28.20 28.35 18.24
C ARG A 101 29.54 29.01 17.92
N ALA A 102 29.49 30.11 17.19
CA ALA A 102 30.61 31.02 16.97
C ALA A 102 31.09 31.63 18.30
N ASN A 103 32.40 31.59 18.55
CA ASN A 103 33.05 32.48 19.53
C ASN A 103 34.17 33.26 18.85
N THR A 104 33.93 34.57 18.75
CA THR A 104 34.85 35.61 18.28
C THR A 104 35.95 35.83 19.32
N PHE A 105 37.21 35.66 18.94
CA PHE A 105 38.35 36.26 19.65
C PHE A 105 39.28 36.97 18.65
N LYS A 106 39.40 38.28 18.82
CA LYS A 106 40.42 39.13 18.18
C LYS A 106 41.77 38.88 18.83
N ALA A 107 42.83 38.72 18.03
CA ALA A 107 44.18 39.19 18.37
C ALA A 107 45.00 39.42 17.09
N ASN A 108 45.61 40.61 17.02
CA ASN A 108 46.57 41.05 16.01
C ASN A 108 47.87 40.22 16.08
N GLY A 109 48.53 39.99 14.94
CA GLY A 109 49.92 39.55 14.91
C GLY A 109 50.36 38.98 13.56
N SER A 110 51.07 39.78 12.78
CA SER A 110 51.63 39.48 11.46
C SER A 110 52.52 38.22 11.42
N LYS A 111 52.38 37.40 10.37
CA LYS A 111 53.48 37.00 9.46
C LYS A 111 52.99 36.08 8.33
N VAL A 112 53.64 36.32 7.19
CA VAL A 112 53.55 35.73 5.85
C VAL A 112 53.70 34.20 5.86
N VAL A 113 52.98 33.49 4.97
CA VAL A 113 53.54 32.57 3.95
C VAL A 113 52.42 31.92 3.12
N THR A 114 52.64 32.00 1.81
CA THR A 114 51.98 31.37 0.67
C THR A 114 51.87 29.85 0.74
N SER A 115 50.73 29.27 0.33
CA SER A 115 50.66 28.31 -0.79
C SER A 115 49.24 27.76 -1.00
N SER A 116 49.06 27.25 -2.20
CA SER A 116 47.89 26.94 -3.02
C SER A 116 47.00 25.75 -2.64
N SER A 117 45.80 25.79 -3.23
CA SER A 117 44.96 24.68 -3.75
C SER A 117 44.17 23.75 -2.81
N LYS A 118 42.87 24.07 -2.70
CA LYS A 118 41.63 23.26 -2.96
C LYS A 118 41.42 21.83 -2.36
N PRO A 119 40.14 21.44 -2.16
CA PRO A 119 39.66 20.50 -1.13
C PRO A 119 39.36 19.09 -1.68
N PHE A 120 39.17 18.06 -0.82
CA PHE A 120 37.94 17.22 -0.74
C PHE A 120 38.09 15.97 0.18
N ARG A 121 36.97 15.68 0.86
CA ARG A 121 36.39 14.39 1.27
C ARG A 121 37.10 13.44 2.24
N SER A 122 36.51 13.41 3.45
CA SER A 122 36.42 12.26 4.34
C SER A 122 35.69 11.06 3.70
N SER A 123 36.13 9.88 4.09
CA SER A 123 35.87 8.52 3.60
C SER A 123 34.39 8.07 3.53
N PRO A 124 33.99 7.26 2.52
CA PRO A 124 32.79 6.43 2.60
C PRO A 124 33.09 5.07 3.23
N VAL A 125 32.24 4.65 4.17
CA VAL A 125 32.19 3.30 4.75
C VAL A 125 31.82 2.29 3.65
N ALA A 126 32.61 1.23 3.51
CA ALA A 126 32.40 0.18 2.51
C ALA A 126 31.26 -0.78 2.89
N LEU A 127 30.43 -1.15 1.90
CA LEU A 127 29.45 -2.23 1.99
C LEU A 127 30.15 -3.60 1.92
N VAL A 128 29.88 -4.47 2.90
CA VAL A 128 30.28 -5.89 2.85
C VAL A 128 29.26 -6.65 2.00
N ALA A 129 29.66 -7.09 0.81
CA ALA A 129 28.90 -8.05 0.02
C ALA A 129 29.24 -9.48 0.51
N ASN A 130 28.25 -10.18 1.06
CA ASN A 130 28.36 -11.60 1.36
C ASN A 130 28.14 -12.40 0.06
N ALA A 131 29.22 -12.94 -0.52
CA ALA A 131 29.15 -13.90 -1.61
C ALA A 131 29.38 -15.30 -1.05
N SER A 132 28.30 -16.04 -0.78
CA SER A 132 28.36 -17.47 -0.48
C SER A 132 28.68 -18.26 -1.74
N SER A 133 29.97 -18.42 -2.01
CA SER A 133 30.48 -19.39 -2.99
C SER A 133 30.63 -20.75 -2.31
N HIS A 134 29.74 -21.69 -2.62
CA HIS A 134 29.96 -23.11 -2.30
C HIS A 134 30.23 -23.86 -3.61
N ARG A 135 31.51 -24.12 -3.87
CA ARG A 135 31.99 -25.04 -4.92
C ARG A 135 32.50 -26.32 -4.25
N SER A 136 32.05 -27.44 -4.81
CA SER A 136 32.21 -28.82 -4.42
C SER A 136 33.66 -29.32 -4.35
N ARG A 137 33.90 -30.40 -3.59
CA ARG A 137 35.01 -31.33 -3.86
C ARG A 137 34.61 -32.79 -3.59
N GLN A 138 34.80 -33.60 -4.62
CA GLN A 138 34.73 -35.06 -4.64
C GLN A 138 35.81 -35.69 -3.74
N MET A 139 35.50 -36.86 -3.22
CA MET A 139 36.43 -38.00 -3.10
C MET A 139 35.75 -39.22 -3.73
#